data_AF-A0A8E2WFI9-F1
#
_entry.id   AF-A0A8E2WFI9-F1
#
_cell.length_a   1.000
_cell.length_b   1.000
_cell.length_c   1.000
_cell.angle_alpha   90.00
_cell.angle_beta   90.00
_cell.angle_gamma   90.00
#
_symmetry.space_group_name_H-M   'P 1'
#
loop_
_entity.id
_entity.type
_entity.pdbx_description
1 polymer ?
#
loop_
_entity_poly.entity_id
_entity_poly.type
_entity_poly.pdbx_seq_one_letter_code
_entity_poly.pdbx_strand_id
1 'polypeptide(L)'
;MIAALYAIPYVGPFLAFATSRFGLPLVVAGGVIFFYEGLPIGPLRDIPWAGPKLASLVDGRVDREYAAGGKAEAALWQEKIKLAAVAQAADTKTRQQDIDAAAQAYIDKLHSDADRIAELQHAQKDEDNVPPDPTKPAVCRPAGISAGVSTRLDAIGR
;
A
#
# COMPACT_ATOMS: atom_id res chain seq x y z
N MET A 1 33.85 -58.60 1.96
CA MET A 1 32.76 -57.94 2.73
C MET A 1 31.37 -58.02 2.08
N ILE A 2 31.21 -58.44 0.82
CA ILE A 2 29.88 -58.51 0.15
C ILE A 2 29.05 -59.73 0.60
N ALA A 3 29.70 -60.85 0.95
CA ALA A 3 29.02 -62.09 1.34
C ALA A 3 28.16 -61.97 2.62
N ALA A 4 28.49 -61.06 3.54
CA ALA A 4 27.75 -60.87 4.79
C ALA A 4 26.37 -60.22 4.57
N LEU A 5 26.22 -59.38 3.54
CA LEU A 5 24.95 -58.73 3.21
C LEU A 5 23.93 -59.72 2.63
N TYR A 6 24.39 -60.77 1.97
CA TYR A 6 23.52 -61.83 1.42
C TYR A 6 22.96 -62.77 2.49
N ALA A 7 23.54 -62.78 3.70
CA ALA A 7 23.11 -63.63 4.81
C ALA A 7 22.02 -62.99 5.69
N ILE A 8 21.75 -61.69 5.52
CA ILE A 8 20.72 -60.97 6.28
C ILE A 8 19.34 -61.32 5.68
N PRO A 9 18.36 -61.76 6.48
CA PRO A 9 17.02 -62.07 5.98
C PRO A 9 16.44 -60.84 5.27
N TYR A 10 15.82 -61.09 4.11
CA TYR A 10 15.26 -60.09 3.17
C TYR A 10 16.28 -59.26 2.37
N VAL A 11 17.44 -58.89 2.93
CA VAL A 11 18.45 -58.09 2.20
C VAL A 11 19.17 -58.91 1.13
N GLY A 12 19.58 -60.14 1.45
CA GLY A 12 20.22 -61.02 0.47
C GLY A 12 19.34 -61.40 -0.72
N PRO A 13 18.09 -61.84 -0.49
CA PRO A 13 17.13 -62.10 -1.57
C PRO A 13 16.83 -60.85 -2.41
N PHE A 14 16.72 -59.68 -1.78
CA PHE A 14 16.51 -58.42 -2.50
C PHE A 14 17.70 -58.05 -3.38
N LEU A 15 18.93 -58.15 -2.87
CA LEU A 15 20.13 -57.89 -3.66
C LEU A 15 20.29 -58.88 -4.81
N ALA A 16 20.03 -60.17 -4.58
CA ALA A 16 20.03 -61.19 -5.63
C ALA A 16 19.03 -60.84 -6.75
N PHE A 17 17.81 -60.43 -6.37
CA PHE A 17 16.80 -59.97 -7.31
C PHE A 17 17.24 -58.70 -8.05
N ALA A 18 17.72 -57.68 -7.33
CA ALA A 18 18.15 -56.41 -7.89
C ALA A 18 19.33 -56.55 -8.88
N THR A 19 20.16 -57.60 -8.74
CA THR A 19 21.25 -57.91 -9.68
C THR A 19 20.87 -58.93 -10.76
N SER A 20 19.65 -59.47 -10.74
CA SER A 20 19.21 -60.50 -11.70
C SER A 20 18.88 -59.91 -13.08
N ARG A 21 18.86 -60.76 -14.11
CA ARG A 21 18.54 -60.39 -15.50
C ARG A 21 17.21 -59.64 -15.64
N PHE A 22 16.24 -59.95 -14.78
CA PHE A 22 14.90 -59.38 -14.80
C PHE A 22 14.70 -58.29 -13.74
N GLY A 23 15.30 -58.43 -12.56
CA GLY A 23 15.15 -57.44 -11.49
C GLY A 23 16.01 -56.19 -11.69
N LEU A 24 17.21 -56.30 -12.29
CA LEU A 24 18.06 -55.14 -12.57
C LEU A 24 17.36 -54.11 -13.49
N PRO A 25 16.76 -54.50 -14.64
CA PRO A 25 15.97 -53.55 -15.44
C PRO A 25 14.81 -52.91 -14.69
N LEU A 26 14.12 -53.66 -13.82
CA LEU A 26 12.99 -53.14 -13.04
C LEU A 26 13.44 -52.14 -11.96
N VAL A 27 14.54 -52.41 -11.27
CA VAL A 27 15.11 -51.50 -10.27
C VAL A 27 15.63 -50.22 -10.94
N VAL A 28 16.29 -50.34 -12.10
CA VAL A 28 16.75 -49.18 -12.87
C VAL A 28 15.57 -48.37 -13.39
N ALA A 29 14.56 -49.01 -13.99
CA ALA A 29 13.36 -48.32 -14.47
C ALA A 29 12.60 -47.63 -13.33
N GLY A 30 12.38 -48.33 -12.21
CA GLY A 30 11.75 -47.76 -11.02
C GLY A 30 12.56 -46.60 -10.42
N GLY A 31 13.89 -46.69 -10.41
CA GLY A 31 14.77 -45.62 -9.96
C GLY A 31 14.73 -44.39 -10.87
N VAL A 32 14.66 -44.58 -12.19
CA VAL A 32 14.52 -43.49 -13.17
C VAL A 32 13.16 -42.80 -13.00
N ILE A 33 12.07 -43.56 -12.90
CA ILE A 33 10.73 -42.99 -12.67
C ILE A 33 10.70 -42.22 -11.35
N PHE A 34 11.22 -42.81 -10.27
CA PHE A 34 11.30 -42.17 -8.97
C PHE A 34 12.10 -40.86 -8.99
N PHE A 35 13.21 -40.82 -9.74
CA PHE A 35 14.05 -39.63 -9.83
C PHE A 35 13.39 -38.50 -10.64
N TYR A 36 12.72 -38.84 -11.75
CA TYR A 36 12.13 -37.85 -12.65
C TYR A 36 10.74 -37.39 -12.22
N GLU A 37 9.86 -38.32 -11.88
CA GLU A 37 8.45 -38.06 -11.55
C GLU A 37 8.21 -38.02 -10.03
N GLY A 38 9.09 -38.60 -9.23
CA GLY A 38 8.87 -38.76 -7.79
C GLY A 38 8.25 -40.11 -7.43
N LEU A 39 8.02 -40.36 -6.14
CA LEU A 39 7.25 -41.55 -5.73
C LEU A 39 5.75 -41.23 -5.96
N PRO A 40 4.97 -42.10 -6.60
CA PRO A 40 3.52 -41.90 -6.78
C PRO A 40 2.76 -42.12 -5.47
N ILE A 41 2.99 -41.26 -4.46
CA ILE A 41 2.30 -41.28 -3.17
C ILE A 41 1.26 -40.17 -3.17
N GLY A 42 0.22 -40.38 -3.95
CA GLY A 42 -0.94 -39.49 -4.04
C GLY A 42 -1.49 -38.97 -2.70
N PRO A 43 -1.51 -39.76 -1.59
CA PRO A 43 -2.09 -39.28 -0.34
C PRO A 43 -1.10 -38.82 0.75
N LEU A 44 0.22 -39.06 0.64
CA LEU A 44 1.18 -38.64 1.69
C LEU A 44 1.61 -37.17 1.54
N ARG A 45 1.47 -36.59 0.34
CA ARG A 45 1.81 -35.19 0.04
C ARG A 45 0.83 -34.19 0.66
N ASP A 46 -0.42 -34.60 0.88
CA ASP A 46 -1.50 -33.75 1.39
C ASP A 46 -1.57 -33.70 2.93
N ILE A 47 -0.66 -34.41 3.62
CA ILE A 47 -0.63 -34.40 5.08
C ILE A 47 -0.03 -33.05 5.55
N PRO A 48 -0.76 -32.18 6.25
CA PRO A 48 -0.32 -30.81 6.53
C PRO A 48 1.00 -30.72 7.32
N TRP A 49 1.30 -31.72 8.14
CA TRP A 49 2.48 -31.75 9.01
C TRP A 49 3.66 -32.57 8.45
N ALA A 50 3.39 -33.51 7.53
CA ALA A 50 4.40 -34.42 6.98
C ALA A 50 4.73 -34.11 5.51
N GLY A 51 3.74 -33.63 4.76
CA GLY A 51 3.85 -33.26 3.35
C GLY A 51 5.03 -32.33 3.04
N PRO A 52 5.24 -31.21 3.75
CA PRO A 52 6.34 -30.29 3.46
C PRO A 52 7.74 -30.91 3.67
N LYS A 53 7.86 -31.88 4.59
CA LYS A 53 9.13 -32.55 4.87
C LYS A 53 9.38 -33.69 3.89
N LEU A 54 8.32 -34.40 3.49
CA LEU A 54 8.37 -35.51 2.55
C LEU A 54 8.43 -35.05 1.09
N ALA A 55 7.92 -33.85 0.78
CA ALA A 55 7.99 -33.22 -0.54
C ALA A 55 9.43 -33.21 -1.09
N SER A 56 10.43 -32.88 -0.27
CA SER A 56 11.84 -32.90 -0.72
C SER A 56 12.39 -34.30 -1.10
N LEU A 57 11.80 -35.37 -0.55
CA LEU A 57 12.18 -36.77 -0.77
C LEU A 57 11.33 -37.45 -1.84
N VAL A 58 10.09 -37.01 -1.99
CA VAL A 58 9.06 -37.63 -2.83
C VAL A 58 8.86 -36.88 -4.14
N ASP A 59 9.10 -35.56 -4.17
CA ASP A 59 8.97 -34.77 -5.39
C ASP A 59 10.18 -35.01 -6.31
N GLY A 60 9.87 -35.40 -7.55
CA GLY A 60 10.84 -35.52 -8.62
C GLY A 60 11.47 -34.19 -9.01
N ARG A 61 12.44 -34.22 -9.92
CA ARG A 61 13.11 -32.99 -10.42
C ARG A 61 12.10 -31.96 -10.96
N VAL A 62 11.09 -32.44 -11.69
CA VAL A 62 10.09 -31.60 -12.36
C VAL A 62 9.31 -30.76 -11.36
N ASP A 63 8.82 -31.37 -10.28
CA ASP A 63 8.05 -30.69 -9.24
C ASP A 63 8.90 -29.66 -8.48
N ARG A 64 10.20 -29.92 -8.29
CA ARG A 64 11.13 -28.96 -7.67
C ARG A 64 11.39 -27.75 -8.57
N GLU A 65 11.52 -27.96 -9.87
CA GLU A 65 11.69 -26.88 -10.84
C GLU A 65 10.43 -26.00 -10.92
N TYR A 66 9.23 -26.58 -10.89
CA TYR A 66 7.97 -25.83 -10.79
C TYR A 66 7.88 -25.02 -9.48
N ALA A 67 8.23 -25.62 -8.34
CA ALA A 67 8.24 -24.92 -7.05
C ALA A 67 9.27 -23.77 -7.01
N ALA A 68 10.43 -23.94 -7.66
CA ALA A 68 11.42 -22.90 -7.80
C ALA A 68 10.91 -21.74 -8.68
N GLY A 69 10.22 -22.06 -9.78
CA GLY A 69 9.57 -21.08 -10.65
C GLY A 69 8.53 -20.24 -9.89
N GLY A 70 7.65 -20.87 -9.13
CA GLY A 70 6.64 -20.17 -8.32
C GLY A 70 7.25 -19.24 -7.25
N LYS A 71 8.38 -19.64 -6.65
CA LYS A 71 9.11 -18.78 -5.69
C LYS A 71 9.73 -17.57 -6.37
N ALA A 72 10.28 -17.72 -7.58
CA ALA A 72 10.85 -16.63 -8.35
C ALA A 72 9.78 -15.61 -8.77
N GLU A 73 8.62 -16.10 -9.24
CA GLU A 73 7.49 -15.24 -9.59
C GLU A 73 6.94 -14.48 -8.37
N ALA A 74 6.79 -15.16 -7.23
CA ALA A 74 6.38 -14.52 -5.99
C ALA A 74 7.36 -13.41 -5.55
N ALA A 75 8.67 -13.64 -5.71
CA ALA A 75 9.68 -12.62 -5.41
C ALA A 75 9.54 -11.38 -6.30
N LEU A 76 9.39 -11.57 -7.62
CA LEU A 76 9.15 -10.47 -8.56
C LEU A 76 7.86 -9.71 -8.25
N TRP A 77 6.81 -10.42 -7.85
CA TRP A 77 5.55 -9.80 -7.45
C TRP A 77 5.71 -8.94 -6.19
N GLN A 78 6.44 -9.42 -5.20
CA GLN A 78 6.76 -8.66 -3.99
C GLN A 78 7.57 -7.40 -4.28
N GLU A 79 8.53 -7.46 -5.21
CA GLU A 79 9.27 -6.28 -5.65
C GLU A 79 8.37 -5.24 -6.32
N LYS A 80 7.45 -5.67 -7.19
CA LYS A 80 6.47 -4.77 -7.81
C LYS A 80 5.56 -4.09 -6.77
N ILE A 81 5.09 -4.83 -5.78
CA ILE A 81 4.28 -4.27 -4.69
C ILE A 81 5.06 -3.23 -3.91
N LYS A 82 6.33 -3.51 -3.58
CA LYS A 82 7.19 -2.55 -2.87
C LYS A 82 7.38 -1.27 -3.66
N LEU A 83 7.64 -1.36 -4.97
CA LEU A 83 7.77 -0.18 -5.83
C LEU A 83 6.48 0.62 -5.91
N ALA A 84 5.33 -0.04 -6.05
CA ALA A 84 4.02 0.61 -6.05
C ALA A 84 3.75 1.34 -4.72
N ALA A 85 4.10 0.73 -3.58
CA ALA A 85 3.95 1.35 -2.27
C ALA A 85 4.83 2.60 -2.11
N VAL A 86 6.06 2.57 -2.62
CA VAL A 86 6.96 3.75 -2.61
C VAL A 86 6.40 4.87 -3.48
N ALA A 87 5.91 4.56 -4.68
CA ALA A 87 5.28 5.56 -5.55
C ALA A 87 4.05 6.20 -4.90
N GLN A 88 3.19 5.38 -4.29
CA GLN A 88 2.02 5.87 -3.56
C GLN A 88 2.42 6.75 -2.37
N ALA A 89 3.47 6.39 -1.62
CA ALA A 89 3.97 7.20 -0.52
C ALA A 89 4.56 8.54 -0.98
N ALA A 90 5.17 8.59 -2.16
CA ALA A 90 5.63 9.84 -2.76
C ALA A 90 4.44 10.74 -3.16
N ASP A 91 3.42 10.17 -3.81
CA ASP A 91 2.21 10.88 -4.22
C ASP A 91 1.40 11.40 -3.03
N THR A 92 1.32 10.66 -1.93
CA THR A 92 0.63 11.15 -0.72
C THR A 92 1.40 12.29 -0.07
N LYS A 93 2.74 12.23 -0.07
CA LYS A 93 3.57 13.30 0.48
C LYS A 93 3.44 14.60 -0.33
N THR A 94 3.44 14.53 -1.66
CA THR A 94 3.26 15.71 -2.51
C THR A 94 1.87 16.33 -2.29
N ARG A 95 0.81 15.51 -2.27
CA ARG A 95 -0.54 16.00 -1.96
C ARG A 95 -0.65 16.62 -0.58
N GLN A 96 0.03 16.07 0.42
CA GLN A 96 0.05 16.64 1.76
C GLN A 96 0.73 18.01 1.76
N GLN A 97 1.85 18.16 1.04
CA GLN A 97 2.52 19.46 0.88
C GLN A 97 1.63 20.50 0.21
N ASP A 98 0.87 20.12 -0.81
CA ASP A 98 -0.08 21.01 -1.48
C ASP A 98 -1.22 21.45 -0.54
N ILE A 99 -1.75 20.52 0.27
CA ILE A 99 -2.77 20.83 1.29
C ILE A 99 -2.22 21.78 2.34
N ASP A 100 -1.01 21.53 2.85
CA ASP A 100 -0.38 22.37 3.87
C ASP A 100 -0.11 23.78 3.33
N ALA A 101 0.33 23.90 2.06
CA ALA A 101 0.52 25.18 1.39
C ALA A 101 -0.80 25.93 1.19
N ALA A 102 -1.87 25.22 0.77
CA ALA A 102 -3.20 25.81 0.63
C ALA A 102 -3.78 26.26 1.98
N ALA A 103 -3.54 25.51 3.06
CA ALA A 103 -3.96 25.85 4.41
C ALA A 103 -3.26 27.11 4.91
N GLN A 104 -1.95 27.24 4.69
CA GLN A 104 -1.20 28.45 5.01
C GLN A 104 -1.74 29.66 4.25
N ALA A 105 -1.93 29.54 2.93
CA ALA A 105 -2.48 30.64 2.12
C ALA A 105 -3.89 31.06 2.57
N TYR A 106 -4.70 30.11 3.08
CA TYR A 106 -6.02 30.42 3.64
C TYR A 106 -5.92 31.17 4.98
N ILE A 107 -5.01 30.77 5.86
CA ILE A 107 -4.75 31.45 7.13
C ILE A 107 -4.23 32.87 6.89
N ASP A 108 -3.31 33.05 5.93
CA ASP A 108 -2.77 34.37 5.57
C ASP A 108 -3.88 35.30 5.07
N LYS A 109 -4.82 34.77 4.27
CA LYS A 109 -6.00 35.52 3.84
C LYS A 109 -6.90 35.90 5.01
N LEU A 110 -7.16 34.99 5.94
CA LEU A 110 -7.95 35.29 7.13
C LEU A 110 -7.34 36.42 7.97
N HIS A 111 -6.01 36.41 8.16
CA HIS A 111 -5.33 37.51 8.85
C HIS A 111 -5.44 38.82 8.08
N SER A 112 -5.19 38.80 6.76
CA SER A 112 -5.33 39.99 5.92
C SER A 112 -6.75 40.56 5.93
N ASP A 113 -7.77 39.70 5.91
CA ASP A 113 -9.17 40.12 5.97
C ASP A 113 -9.52 40.67 7.35
N ALA A 114 -9.01 40.07 8.43
CA ALA A 114 -9.19 40.58 9.78
C ALA A 114 -8.57 41.98 9.96
N ASP A 115 -7.35 42.18 9.48
CA ASP A 115 -6.67 43.48 9.51
C ASP A 115 -7.45 44.53 8.70
N ARG A 116 -7.93 44.15 7.51
CA ARG A 116 -8.74 45.03 6.67
C ARG A 116 -10.08 45.37 7.31
N ILE A 117 -10.73 44.42 7.98
CA ILE A 117 -11.97 44.69 8.72
C ILE A 117 -11.70 45.63 9.90
N ALA A 118 -10.61 45.43 10.63
CA ALA A 118 -10.22 46.31 11.74
C ALA A 118 -9.95 47.75 11.25
N GLU A 119 -9.23 47.90 10.14
CA GLU A 119 -8.99 49.21 9.50
C GLU A 119 -10.30 49.88 9.08
N LEU A 120 -11.20 49.15 8.42
CA LEU A 120 -12.52 49.66 8.03
C LEU A 120 -13.37 50.06 9.24
N GLN A 121 -13.30 49.32 10.35
CA GLN A 121 -13.99 49.66 11.59
C GLN A 121 -13.42 50.92 12.25
N HIS A 122 -12.10 51.11 12.20
CA HIS A 122 -11.47 52.36 12.66
C HIS A 122 -11.89 53.55 11.80
N ALA A 123 -11.86 53.43 10.47
CA ALA A 123 -12.30 54.47 9.56
C ALA A 123 -13.78 54.86 9.78
N GLN A 124 -14.66 53.89 10.04
CA GLN A 124 -16.06 54.17 10.38
C GLN A 124 -16.20 54.95 11.69
N LYS A 125 -15.45 54.58 12.73
CA LYS A 125 -15.46 55.32 14.00
C LYS A 125 -14.95 56.75 13.82
N ASP A 126 -13.93 56.95 13.00
CA ASP A 126 -13.41 58.29 12.73
C ASP A 126 -14.43 59.15 11.97
N GLU A 127 -15.14 58.59 10.97
CA GLU A 127 -16.23 59.27 10.27
C GLU A 127 -17.41 59.65 11.20
N ASP A 128 -17.75 58.77 12.16
CA ASP A 128 -18.83 59.04 13.11
C ASP A 128 -18.46 60.10 14.17
N ASN A 129 -17.17 60.28 14.46
CA ASN A 129 -16.64 61.29 15.40
C ASN A 129 -16.39 62.67 14.76
N VAL A 130 -16.65 62.84 13.45
CA VAL A 130 -16.51 64.16 12.80
C VAL A 130 -17.54 65.15 13.37
N PRO A 131 -17.12 66.34 13.83
CA PRO A 131 -18.04 67.37 14.34
C PRO A 131 -19.08 67.75 13.28
N PRO A 132 -20.36 67.95 13.68
CA PRO A 132 -21.40 68.32 12.73
C PRO A 132 -21.07 69.65 12.05
N ASP A 133 -21.12 69.65 10.71
CA ASP A 133 -20.91 70.83 9.88
C ASP A 133 -22.04 71.85 10.17
N PRO A 134 -21.71 73.07 10.65
CA PRO A 134 -22.71 74.07 11.05
C PRO A 134 -23.53 74.62 9.88
N THR A 135 -23.18 74.32 8.63
CA THR A 135 -23.87 74.83 7.44
C THR A 135 -24.94 73.89 6.86
N LYS A 136 -25.10 72.67 7.40
CA LYS A 136 -26.12 71.70 6.93
C LYS A 136 -27.23 71.51 7.95
N PRO A 137 -28.51 71.43 7.53
CA PRO A 137 -29.61 71.18 8.45
C PRO A 137 -29.40 69.82 9.14
N ALA A 138 -29.60 69.78 10.45
CA ALA A 138 -29.48 68.57 11.27
C ALA A 138 -30.57 67.56 10.87
N VAL A 139 -30.31 66.77 9.83
CA VAL A 139 -31.17 65.64 9.45
C VAL A 139 -30.99 64.56 10.51
N CYS A 140 -32.08 64.21 11.18
CA CYS A 140 -32.12 63.12 12.16
C CYS A 140 -31.51 61.85 11.56
N ARG A 141 -30.31 61.47 12.00
CA ARG A 141 -29.71 60.19 11.62
C ARG A 141 -30.55 59.06 12.22
N PRO A 142 -31.03 58.09 11.43
CA PRO A 142 -31.55 56.85 12.00
C PRO A 142 -30.41 56.13 12.74
N ALA A 143 -30.67 55.71 13.97
CA ALA A 143 -29.67 55.05 14.81
C ALA A 143 -29.16 53.77 14.13
N GLY A 144 -27.84 53.67 13.91
CA GLY A 144 -27.16 52.48 13.39
C GLY A 144 -26.68 52.52 11.94
N ILE A 145 -26.80 53.64 11.22
CA ILE A 145 -26.27 53.78 9.85
C ILE A 145 -25.07 54.73 9.84
N SER A 146 -23.94 54.27 9.31
CA SER A 146 -22.71 55.08 9.23
C SER A 146 -22.86 56.29 8.31
N ALA A 147 -22.13 57.37 8.63
CA ALA A 147 -22.19 58.64 7.90
C ALA A 147 -22.03 58.46 6.39
N GLY A 148 -21.00 57.73 5.93
CA GLY A 148 -20.74 57.49 4.50
C GLY A 148 -21.88 56.76 3.77
N VAL A 149 -22.52 55.77 4.40
CA VAL A 149 -23.64 55.02 3.81
C VAL A 149 -24.88 55.89 3.69
N SER A 150 -25.15 56.73 4.69
CA SER A 150 -26.29 57.66 4.66
C SER A 150 -26.20 58.68 3.53
N THR A 151 -25.03 59.27 3.29
CA THR A 151 -24.81 60.21 2.16
C THR A 151 -24.95 59.56 0.79
N ARG A 152 -24.52 58.29 0.65
CA ARG A 152 -24.67 57.57 -0.63
C ARG A 152 -26.11 57.15 -0.89
N LEU A 153 -26.86 56.80 0.15
CA LEU A 153 -28.30 56.51 0.05
C LEU A 153 -29.10 57.78 -0.28
N ASP A 154 -28.77 58.93 0.32
CA ASP A 154 -29.42 60.21 0.02
C ASP A 154 -29.18 60.66 -1.44
N ALA A 155 -28.01 60.32 -2.02
CA ALA A 155 -27.70 60.61 -3.42
C ALA A 155 -28.48 59.75 -4.43
N ILE A 156 -28.99 58.58 -4.02
CA ILE A 156 -29.75 57.66 -4.89
C ILE A 156 -31.27 57.90 -4.77
N GLY A 157 -31.74 58.40 -3.62
CA GLY A 157 -33.16 58.60 -3.32
C GLY A 157 -33.77 59.93 -3.78
N ARG A 158 -33.03 60.77 -4.50
CA ARG A 158 -33.53 62.04 -5.09
C ARG A 158 -33.93 61.87 -6.55
#